data_AF-A0AAW2EYU9-F1
#
_entry.id   AF-A0AAW2EYU9-F1
#
_cell.length_a   1.000
_cell.length_b   1.000
_cell.length_c   1.000
_cell.angle_alpha   90.00
_cell.angle_beta   90.00
_cell.angle_gamma   90.00
#
_symmetry.space_group_name_H-M   'P 1'
#
loop_
_entity.id
_entity.type
_entity.pdbx_description
1 polymer ?
#
loop_
_entity_poly.entity_id
_entity_poly.type
_entity_poly.pdbx_seq_one_letter_code
_entity_poly.pdbx_strand_id
1 'polypeptide(L)'
;MPSNDIMKLVEKYKNSSNVEKKMLEKKYGRRQIQSIETYLTTEYLQDNTKSCPKCHSLISKIDGCNKMTCKHCKSFFCWLCNEQIYGYDHFNNVDSPCYGSLFEGTELNDIIDHDFDDIIDNLDQFFL
;
A
#
# COMPACT_ATOMS: atom_id res chain seq x y z
N MET A 1 -7.13 -23.31 4.01
CA MET A 1 -5.72 -23.06 3.68
C MET A 1 -5.35 -23.88 2.45
N PRO A 2 -4.60 -23.34 1.48
CA PRO A 2 -4.14 -24.11 0.32
C PRO A 2 -3.25 -25.28 0.76
N SER A 3 -3.30 -26.40 0.04
CA SER A 3 -2.37 -27.52 0.26
C SER A 3 -0.92 -27.07 0.05
N ASN A 4 0.03 -27.71 0.75
CA ASN A 4 1.47 -27.46 0.61
C ASN A 4 1.94 -27.54 -0.86
N ASP A 5 1.37 -28.47 -1.64
CA ASP A 5 1.71 -28.62 -3.06
C ASP A 5 1.20 -27.46 -3.92
N ILE A 6 0.06 -26.87 -3.53
CA ILE A 6 -0.48 -25.69 -4.20
C ILE A 6 0.42 -24.48 -3.91
N MET A 7 0.89 -24.31 -2.67
CA MET A 7 1.77 -23.20 -2.31
C MET A 7 3.10 -23.25 -3.08
N LYS A 8 3.71 -24.43 -3.22
CA LYS A 8 4.92 -24.60 -4.05
C LYS A 8 4.68 -24.22 -5.51
N LEU A 9 3.51 -24.53 -6.05
CA LEU A 9 3.16 -24.18 -7.42
C LEU A 9 2.90 -22.67 -7.57
N VAL A 10 2.27 -22.03 -6.59
CA VAL A 10 2.08 -20.57 -6.52
C VAL A 10 3.44 -19.87 -6.53
N GLU A 11 4.35 -20.28 -5.64
CA GLU A 11 5.70 -19.71 -5.55
C GLU A 11 6.48 -19.87 -6.85
N LYS A 12 6.45 -21.08 -7.43
CA LYS A 12 7.06 -21.33 -8.73
C LYS A 12 6.48 -20.43 -9.82
N TYR A 13 5.15 -20.30 -9.89
CA TYR A 13 4.49 -19.45 -10.88
C TYR A 13 4.87 -17.97 -10.70
N LYS A 14 4.88 -17.47 -9.46
CA LYS A 14 5.24 -16.09 -9.12
C LYS A 14 6.64 -15.72 -9.61
N ASN A 15 7.59 -16.63 -9.46
CA ASN A 15 9.01 -16.43 -9.79
C ASN A 15 9.40 -16.85 -11.22
N SER A 16 8.44 -17.25 -12.06
CA SER A 16 8.69 -17.73 -13.42
C SER A 16 8.62 -16.63 -14.48
N SER A 17 9.42 -16.76 -15.53
CA SER A 17 9.28 -15.97 -16.77
C SER A 17 7.96 -16.25 -17.49
N ASN A 18 7.57 -15.39 -18.42
CA ASN A 18 6.36 -15.59 -19.25
C ASN A 18 6.40 -16.90 -20.05
N VAL A 19 7.58 -17.36 -20.46
CA VAL A 19 7.75 -18.63 -21.18
C VAL A 19 7.50 -19.81 -20.24
N GLU A 20 8.10 -19.79 -19.05
CA GLU A 20 7.90 -20.83 -18.04
C GLU A 20 6.46 -20.88 -17.53
N LYS A 21 5.81 -19.73 -17.33
CA LYS A 21 4.36 -19.67 -16.99
C LYS A 21 3.50 -20.37 -18.03
N LYS A 22 3.77 -20.19 -19.33
CA LYS A 22 3.10 -20.94 -20.41
C LYS A 22 3.40 -22.43 -20.36
N MET A 23 4.61 -22.84 -20.00
CA MET A 23 4.95 -24.26 -19.81
C MET A 23 4.21 -24.85 -18.60
N LEU A 24 4.08 -24.09 -17.50
CA LEU A 24 3.31 -24.48 -16.33
C LEU A 24 1.83 -24.65 -16.65
N GLU A 25 1.24 -23.75 -17.46
CA GLU A 25 -0.15 -23.91 -17.94
C GLU A 25 -0.34 -25.19 -18.75
N LYS A 26 0.61 -25.52 -19.64
CA LYS A 26 0.58 -26.80 -20.37
C LYS A 26 0.68 -28.02 -19.46
N LYS A 27 1.47 -27.93 -18.38
CA LYS A 27 1.72 -29.05 -17.45
C LYS A 27 0.58 -29.28 -16.46
N TYR A 28 0.01 -28.22 -15.90
CA TYR A 28 -0.96 -28.27 -14.79
C TYR A 28 -2.39 -27.94 -15.24
N GLY A 29 -2.55 -27.48 -16.48
CA GLY A 29 -3.83 -27.13 -17.06
C GLY A 29 -4.27 -25.71 -16.71
N ARG A 30 -4.98 -25.09 -17.66
CA ARG A 30 -5.48 -23.71 -17.57
C ARG A 30 -6.26 -23.42 -16.28
N ARG A 31 -7.15 -24.33 -15.87
CA ARG A 31 -8.00 -24.11 -14.69
C ARG A 31 -7.18 -23.94 -13.40
N GLN A 32 -6.12 -24.74 -13.25
CA GLN A 32 -5.27 -24.67 -12.06
C GLN A 32 -4.42 -23.39 -12.07
N ILE A 33 -3.84 -23.03 -13.22
CA ILE A 33 -3.09 -21.77 -13.35
C ILE A 33 -3.98 -20.55 -13.14
N GLN A 34 -5.19 -20.53 -13.69
CA GLN A 34 -6.14 -19.43 -13.48
C GLN A 34 -6.47 -19.23 -12.00
N SER A 35 -6.58 -20.33 -11.24
CA SER A 35 -6.78 -20.26 -9.78
C SER A 35 -5.60 -19.63 -9.07
N ILE A 36 -4.37 -19.88 -9.52
CA ILE A 36 -3.14 -19.29 -8.97
C ILE A 36 -3.08 -17.80 -9.30
N GLU A 37 -3.36 -17.41 -10.54
CA GLU A 37 -3.42 -16.00 -10.94
C GLU A 37 -4.47 -15.23 -10.14
N THR A 38 -5.64 -15.84 -9.92
CA THR A 38 -6.71 -15.24 -9.12
C THR A 38 -6.28 -15.08 -7.67
N TYR A 39 -5.61 -16.09 -7.09
CA TYR A 39 -5.04 -16.01 -5.74
C TYR A 39 -4.03 -14.86 -5.63
N LEU A 40 -3.05 -14.80 -6.53
CA LEU A 40 -2.01 -13.76 -6.55
C LEU A 40 -2.59 -12.37 -6.77
N THR A 41 -3.62 -12.26 -7.61
CA THR A 41 -4.34 -10.99 -7.84
C THR A 41 -5.06 -10.54 -6.56
N THR A 42 -5.71 -11.48 -5.87
CA THR A 42 -6.43 -11.19 -4.62
C THR A 42 -5.47 -10.77 -3.51
N GLU A 43 -4.36 -11.50 -3.36
CA GLU A 43 -3.26 -11.18 -2.43
C GLU A 43 -2.72 -9.76 -2.71
N TYR A 44 -2.40 -9.46 -3.97
CA TYR A 44 -1.93 -8.13 -4.36
C TYR A 44 -2.94 -7.03 -4.01
N LEU A 45 -4.24 -7.24 -4.28
CA LEU A 45 -5.27 -6.26 -3.95
C LEU A 45 -5.40 -6.05 -2.43
N GLN A 46 -5.27 -7.10 -1.63
CA GLN A 46 -5.32 -6.99 -0.17
C GLN A 46 -4.15 -6.17 0.39
N ASP A 47 -2.96 -6.36 -0.17
CA ASP A 47 -1.74 -5.71 0.33
C ASP A 47 -1.60 -4.25 -0.16
N ASN A 48 -2.12 -3.94 -1.34
CA ASN A 48 -1.84 -2.66 -2.03
C ASN A 48 -3.05 -1.72 -2.09
N THR A 49 -4.21 -2.13 -1.59
CA THR A 49 -5.43 -1.31 -1.66
C THR A 49 -6.21 -1.31 -0.36
N LYS A 50 -7.00 -0.24 -0.14
CA LYS A 50 -8.00 -0.16 0.93
C LYS A 50 -9.38 0.06 0.35
N SER A 51 -10.38 -0.52 0.99
CA SER A 51 -11.78 -0.33 0.60
C SER A 51 -12.29 1.00 1.15
N CYS A 52 -12.84 1.85 0.27
CA CYS A 52 -13.46 3.10 0.68
C CYS A 52 -14.57 2.85 1.72
N PRO A 53 -14.56 3.50 2.90
CA PRO A 53 -15.56 3.25 3.95
C PRO A 53 -17.00 3.63 3.55
N LYS A 54 -17.16 4.47 2.52
CA LYS A 54 -18.47 4.93 2.05
C LYS A 54 -19.07 4.06 0.94
N CYS A 55 -18.28 3.71 -0.08
CA CYS A 55 -18.78 3.03 -1.28
C CYS A 55 -18.06 1.74 -1.64
N HIS A 56 -17.10 1.32 -0.80
CA HIS A 56 -16.35 0.08 -0.90
C HIS A 56 -15.47 -0.12 -2.14
N SER A 57 -15.37 0.87 -3.04
CA SER A 57 -14.39 0.85 -4.13
C SER A 57 -12.98 0.67 -3.59
N LEU A 58 -12.20 -0.25 -4.17
CA LEU A 58 -10.78 -0.41 -3.82
C LEU A 58 -9.98 0.82 -4.28
N ILE A 59 -9.23 1.40 -3.36
CA ILE A 59 -8.40 2.58 -3.56
C ILE A 59 -6.96 2.19 -3.27
N SER A 60 -6.06 2.38 -4.24
CA SER A 60 -4.62 2.33 -4.00
C SER A 60 -4.13 3.65 -3.42
N LYS A 61 -3.16 3.61 -2.50
CA LYS A 61 -2.44 4.81 -2.09
C LYS A 61 -1.60 5.24 -3.28
N ILE A 62 -1.89 6.44 -3.78
CA ILE A 62 -1.04 7.15 -4.72
C ILE A 62 -0.49 8.25 -3.85
N ASP A 63 0.84 8.32 -3.78
CA ASP A 63 1.69 9.17 -2.93
C ASP A 63 1.06 10.46 -2.35
N GLY A 64 1.50 10.84 -1.16
CA GLY A 64 0.99 11.99 -0.39
C GLY A 64 0.43 11.62 0.99
N CYS A 65 -0.35 12.53 1.57
CA CYS A 65 -0.81 12.43 2.96
C CYS A 65 -1.89 11.35 3.20
N ASN A 66 -2.09 11.00 4.47
CA ASN A 66 -3.06 9.99 4.90
C ASN A 66 -4.53 10.43 4.76
N LYS A 67 -4.81 11.68 4.37
CA LYS A 67 -6.15 12.14 3.96
C LYS A 67 -6.41 11.76 2.49
N MET A 68 -7.00 10.59 2.29
CA MET A 68 -7.28 10.06 0.96
C MET A 68 -8.62 10.55 0.41
N THR A 69 -8.72 10.64 -0.92
CA THR A 69 -9.95 10.96 -1.64
C THR A 69 -10.39 9.76 -2.47
N CYS A 70 -11.61 9.26 -2.22
CA CYS A 70 -12.18 8.20 -3.04
C CYS A 70 -12.41 8.69 -4.47
N LYS A 71 -11.75 8.08 -5.47
CA LYS A 71 -11.91 8.46 -6.87
C LYS A 71 -13.34 8.24 -7.40
N HIS A 72 -14.06 7.26 -6.86
CA HIS A 72 -15.41 6.90 -7.25
C HIS A 72 -16.47 7.85 -6.66
N CYS A 73 -16.61 7.88 -5.33
CA CYS A 73 -17.68 8.64 -4.65
C CYS A 73 -17.25 10.00 -4.07
N LYS A 74 -15.97 10.37 -4.25
CA LYS A 74 -15.37 11.65 -3.81
C LYS A 74 -15.36 11.92 -2.30
N SER A 75 -15.74 10.96 -1.45
CA SER A 75 -15.59 11.10 0.00
C SER A 75 -14.11 11.07 0.42
N PHE A 76 -13.81 11.76 1.52
CA PHE A 76 -12.51 11.66 2.17
C PHE A 76 -12.49 10.55 3.21
N PHE A 77 -11.35 9.91 3.37
CA PHE A 77 -11.12 8.91 4.41
C PHE A 77 -9.66 8.92 4.87
N CYS A 78 -9.40 8.44 6.08
CA CYS A 78 -8.06 8.28 6.60
C CYS A 78 -7.46 6.95 6.12
N TRP A 79 -6.24 6.97 5.55
CA TRP A 79 -5.56 5.76 5.11
C TRP A 79 -5.17 4.84 6.28
N LEU A 80 -4.83 5.41 7.43
CA LEU A 80 -4.36 4.65 8.60
C LEU A 80 -5.51 3.83 9.20
N CYS A 81 -6.56 4.49 9.67
CA CYS A 81 -7.69 3.83 10.35
C CYS A 81 -8.83 3.39 9.41
N ASN A 82 -8.80 3.76 8.13
CA ASN A 82 -9.84 3.47 7.15
C ASN A 82 -11.22 4.08 7.46
N GLU A 83 -11.30 5.10 8.31
CA GLU A 83 -12.55 5.80 8.62
C GLU A 83 -12.87 6.94 7.64
N GLN A 84 -14.16 7.18 7.40
CA GLN A 84 -14.61 8.35 6.64
C GLN A 84 -14.37 9.62 7.46
N ILE A 85 -13.81 10.67 6.84
CA ILE A 85 -13.48 11.93 7.51
C ILE A 85 -13.98 13.14 6.72
N TYR A 86 -13.99 14.30 7.36
CA TYR A 86 -14.34 15.59 6.76
C TYR A 86 -13.22 16.57 7.04
N GLY A 87 -12.50 17.02 6.01
CA GLY A 87 -11.38 17.95 6.17
C GLY A 87 -10.15 17.33 6.86
N TYR A 88 -9.48 18.12 7.69
CA TYR A 88 -8.22 17.77 8.36
C TYR A 88 -8.38 17.61 9.89
N ASP A 89 -9.58 17.83 10.44
CA ASP A 89 -9.82 17.78 11.89
C ASP A 89 -9.43 16.43 12.51
N HIS A 90 -9.60 15.34 11.76
CA HIS A 90 -9.16 14.00 12.16
C HIS A 90 -7.66 13.91 12.47
N PHE A 91 -6.83 14.77 11.88
CA PHE A 91 -5.38 14.79 12.13
C PHE A 91 -4.96 15.90 13.09
N ASN A 92 -5.85 16.88 13.37
CA ASN A 92 -5.57 18.04 14.20
C ASN A 92 -6.23 17.99 15.58
N ASN A 93 -7.10 17.01 15.83
CA ASN A 93 -7.76 16.83 17.12
C ASN A 93 -7.00 15.82 17.99
N VAL A 94 -6.59 16.23 19.20
CA VAL A 94 -5.89 15.41 20.20
C VAL A 94 -6.67 14.17 20.64
N ASP A 95 -7.99 14.19 20.53
CA ASP A 95 -8.85 13.04 20.87
C ASP A 95 -8.92 12.02 19.72
N SER A 96 -8.40 12.35 18.54
CA SER A 96 -8.37 11.44 17.39
C SER A 96 -7.25 10.41 17.53
N PRO A 97 -7.49 9.12 17.19
CA PRO A 97 -6.43 8.11 17.16
C PRO A 97 -5.36 8.37 16.09
N CYS A 98 -5.57 9.32 15.19
CA CYS A 98 -4.60 9.71 14.15
C CYS A 98 -4.13 11.16 14.30
N TYR A 99 -4.18 11.73 15.51
CA TYR A 99 -3.63 13.05 15.81
C TYR A 99 -2.14 13.14 15.41
N GLY A 100 -1.78 14.16 14.62
CA GLY A 100 -0.40 14.36 14.14
C GLY A 100 0.04 13.42 13.01
N SER A 101 -0.73 12.39 12.68
CA SER A 101 -0.33 11.33 11.73
C SER A 101 -0.69 11.64 10.26
N LEU A 102 -0.80 12.92 9.87
CA LEU A 102 -1.18 13.29 8.50
C LEU A 102 -0.16 12.78 7.46
N PHE A 103 1.13 12.77 7.80
CA PHE A 103 2.22 12.36 6.91
C PHE A 103 2.96 11.10 7.39
N GLU A 104 2.46 10.44 8.44
CA GLU A 104 3.05 9.19 8.95
C GLU A 104 3.14 8.12 7.85
N GLY A 105 4.34 7.53 7.69
CA GLY A 105 4.61 6.50 6.68
C GLY A 105 4.46 7.00 5.24
N THR A 106 4.77 8.27 4.98
CA THR A 106 4.95 8.81 3.63
C THR A 106 6.45 8.89 3.33
N GLU A 107 6.85 8.63 2.08
CA GLU A 107 8.26 8.65 1.64
C GLU A 107 8.94 10.02 1.86
N LEU A 108 8.16 11.07 2.13
CA LEU A 108 8.67 12.39 2.49
C LEU A 108 9.28 12.45 3.90
N ASN A 109 8.83 11.62 4.85
CA ASN A 109 9.44 11.58 6.18
C ASN A 109 10.87 11.01 6.13
N ASP A 110 11.11 10.06 5.23
CA ASP A 110 12.43 9.43 5.08
C ASP A 110 13.50 10.39 4.51
N ILE A 111 13.07 11.46 3.82
CA ILE A 111 13.96 12.52 3.31
C ILE A 111 14.24 13.57 4.39
N ILE A 112 13.24 13.90 5.20
CA ILE A 112 13.36 14.95 6.23
C ILE A 112 14.31 14.51 7.36
N ASP A 113 14.32 13.22 7.73
CA ASP A 113 15.22 12.74 8.78
C ASP A 113 16.70 12.67 8.34
N HIS A 114 17.00 12.58 7.05
CA HIS A 114 18.38 12.53 6.55
C HIS A 114 18.98 13.90 6.23
N ASP A 115 18.18 14.88 5.81
CA ASP A 115 18.70 16.20 5.42
C ASP A 115 18.84 17.18 6.61
N PHE A 116 18.15 16.98 7.73
CA PHE A 116 18.23 17.92 8.87
C PHE A 116 19.54 17.80 9.65
N ASP A 117 20.09 16.60 9.81
CA ASP A 117 21.37 16.39 10.49
C ASP A 117 22.53 17.00 9.68
N ASP A 118 22.51 16.87 8.35
CA ASP A 118 23.53 17.44 7.45
C ASP A 118 23.45 18.98 7.33
N ILE A 119 22.28 19.59 7.58
CA ILE A 119 22.10 21.04 7.58
C ILE A 119 22.61 21.69 8.87
N ILE A 120 22.46 21.04 10.03
CA ILE A 120 22.95 21.56 11.31
C ILE A 120 24.49 21.56 11.34
N ASP A 121 25.12 20.50 10.86
CA ASP A 121 26.59 20.39 10.79
C ASP A 121 27.23 21.43 9.84
N ASN A 122 26.49 21.93 8.84
CA ASN A 122 26.96 22.97 7.93
C ASN A 122 26.65 24.41 8.40
N LEU A 123 25.80 24.60 9.41
CA LEU A 123 25.52 25.93 9.97
C LEU A 123 26.53 26.32 11.05
N ASP A 124 27.16 25.35 11.72
CA ASP A 124 28.23 25.60 12.70
C ASP A 124 29.55 26.06 12.05
N GLN A 125 29.70 25.89 10.72
CA GLN A 125 30.88 26.34 9.98
C GLN A 125 30.77 27.76 9.40
N PHE A 126 29.60 28.40 9.51
CA PHE A 126 29.37 29.77 9.02
C PHE A 126 29.29 30.84 10.13
N PHE A 127 29.38 30.45 11.40
CA PHE A 127 29.41 31.37 12.56
C PHE A 127 30.72 31.31 13.38
N LEU A 128 31.84 30.97 12.75
CA LEU A 128 33.19 31.30 13.22
C LEU A 128 34.04 31.92 12.09
#